data_AF-X1JXE6-F1
#
_entry.id   AF-X1JXE6-F1
#
_cell.length_a   1.000
_cell.length_b   1.000
_cell.length_c   1.000
_cell.angle_alpha   90.00
_cell.angle_beta   90.00
_cell.angle_gamma   90.00
#
_symmetry.space_group_name_H-M   'P 1'
#
loop_
_entity.id
_entity.type
_entity.pdbx_description
1 polymer ?
#
loop_
_entity_poly.entity_id
_entity_poly.type
_entity_poly.pdbx_seq_one_letter_code
_entity_poly.pdbx_strand_id
1 'polypeptide(L)'
;MIDEYKALNSKLSVEYIDPDIKPTVARQYGITRYGTLIFEQGDKKEQALTTTESDLTSSLLKLTRDEIKTIYFLTGHNEKDIEAMTELGYATISSLLEREGYQVKKLSLVTEKKVPADAEVVVLAGPKKKILDKEKIELNKYLKNGGKMLALLDPSNESDTKVNVN
;
A
#
# COMPACT_ATOMS: atom_id res chain seq x y z
N MET A 1 -0.83 7.18 26.53
CA MET A 1 -0.84 7.00 25.06
C MET A 1 -0.91 8.32 24.30
N ILE A 2 -2.07 8.97 24.09
CA ILE A 2 -2.11 10.26 23.36
C ILE A 2 -1.32 11.36 24.10
N ASP A 3 -1.37 11.36 25.43
CA ASP A 3 -0.58 12.27 26.26
C ASP A 3 0.94 12.05 26.13
N GLU A 4 1.39 10.83 25.84
CA GLU A 4 2.81 10.53 25.60
C GLU A 4 3.27 11.11 24.26
N TYR A 5 2.44 11.00 23.21
CA TYR A 5 2.71 11.64 21.92
C TYR A 5 2.78 13.17 22.04
N LYS A 6 1.91 13.77 22.86
CA LYS A 6 1.94 15.21 23.17
C LYS A 6 3.19 15.59 23.96
N ALA A 7 3.62 14.75 24.91
CA ALA A 7 4.84 15.00 25.69
C ALA A 7 6.12 14.93 24.84
N LEU A 8 6.14 14.09 23.79
CA LEU A 8 7.27 13.90 22.91
C LEU A 8 7.35 14.92 21.75
N ASN A 9 6.25 15.58 21.40
CA ASN A 9 6.21 16.53 20.28
C ASN A 9 5.37 17.78 20.58
N SER A 10 6.05 18.92 20.77
CA SER A 10 5.41 20.22 21.05
C SER A 10 4.61 20.81 19.90
N LYS A 11 4.66 20.20 18.69
CA LYS A 11 3.83 20.60 17.54
C LYS A 11 2.47 19.91 17.51
N LEU A 12 2.20 18.98 18.42
CA LEU A 12 0.93 18.24 18.51
C LEU A 12 -0.05 18.99 19.43
N SER A 13 -1.20 19.39 18.89
CA SER A 13 -2.35 19.86 19.67
C SER A 13 -3.41 18.76 19.72
N VAL A 14 -3.99 18.54 20.90
CA VAL A 14 -5.03 17.54 21.12
C VAL A 14 -6.21 18.22 21.79
N GLU A 15 -7.39 18.13 21.17
CA GLU A 15 -8.67 18.56 21.73
C GLU A 15 -9.58 17.35 21.91
N TYR A 16 -10.21 17.25 23.08
CA TYR A 16 -11.23 16.24 23.35
C TYR A 16 -12.60 16.87 23.15
N ILE A 17 -13.37 16.33 22.21
CA ILE A 17 -14.71 16.82 21.88
C ILE A 17 -15.70 15.75 22.28
N ASP A 18 -16.60 16.10 23.20
CA ASP A 18 -17.76 15.28 23.54
C ASP A 18 -18.84 15.49 22.45
N PRO A 19 -19.19 14.46 21.66
CA PRO A 19 -20.18 14.56 20.60
C PRO A 19 -21.59 14.93 21.09
N ASP A 20 -21.91 14.62 22.35
CA ASP A 20 -23.22 14.91 22.94
C ASP A 20 -23.32 16.38 23.36
N ILE A 21 -22.21 16.96 23.83
CA ILE A 21 -22.12 18.37 24.22
C ILE A 21 -21.94 19.27 22.98
N LYS A 22 -21.18 18.83 21.99
CA LYS A 22 -20.85 19.58 20.76
C LYS A 22 -21.28 18.82 19.48
N PRO A 23 -22.59 18.55 19.27
CA PRO A 23 -23.06 17.72 18.16
C PRO A 23 -22.82 18.34 16.78
N THR A 24 -22.78 19.67 16.68
CA THR A 24 -22.51 20.38 15.42
C THR A 24 -21.11 20.09 14.91
N VAL A 25 -20.12 20.05 15.82
CA VAL A 25 -18.72 19.76 15.45
C VAL A 25 -18.59 18.30 15.04
N ALA A 26 -19.17 17.37 15.81
CA ALA A 26 -19.17 15.95 15.45
C ALA A 26 -19.76 15.70 14.06
N ARG A 27 -20.88 16.35 13.70
CA ARG A 27 -21.48 16.25 12.37
C ARG A 27 -20.61 16.84 11.26
N GLN A 28 -19.94 17.97 11.49
CA GLN A 28 -19.02 18.57 10.50
C GLN A 28 -17.86 17.65 10.15
N TYR A 29 -17.38 16.88 11.12
CA TYR A 29 -16.32 15.89 10.92
C TYR A 29 -16.83 14.51 10.48
N GLY A 30 -18.15 14.34 10.27
CA GLY A 30 -18.75 13.07 9.87
C GLY A 30 -18.65 11.98 10.94
N ILE A 31 -18.49 12.36 12.21
CA ILE A 31 -18.33 11.42 13.32
C ILE A 31 -19.67 10.74 13.59
N THR A 32 -19.72 9.44 13.31
CA THR A 32 -20.89 8.58 13.53
C THR A 32 -20.69 7.58 14.67
N ARG A 33 -19.47 7.54 15.25
CA ARG A 33 -19.08 6.58 16.29
C ARG A 33 -18.21 7.24 17.36
N TYR A 34 -18.51 6.94 18.63
CA TYR A 34 -17.65 7.35 19.74
C TYR A 34 -16.26 6.72 19.65
N GLY A 35 -15.25 7.43 20.14
CA GLY A 35 -13.86 6.99 20.11
C GLY A 35 -13.16 7.18 18.76
N THR A 36 -13.77 7.90 17.82
CA THR A 36 -13.13 8.29 16.55
C THR A 36 -12.05 9.34 16.82
N LEU A 37 -10.86 9.15 16.25
CA LEU A 37 -9.77 10.11 16.31
C LEU A 37 -9.65 10.83 14.96
N ILE A 38 -9.55 12.15 15.01
CA ILE A 38 -9.38 13.00 13.84
C ILE A 38 -8.00 13.66 13.92
N PHE A 39 -7.24 13.55 12.85
CA PHE A 39 -5.95 14.23 12.69
C PHE A 39 -6.08 15.33 11.64
N GLU A 40 -5.59 16.52 11.94
CA GLU A 40 -5.63 17.67 11.03
C GLU A 40 -4.26 18.33 10.90
N GLN A 41 -3.87 18.66 9.67
CA GLN A 41 -2.69 19.46 9.36
C GLN A 41 -3.00 20.38 8.19
N GLY A 42 -3.22 21.67 8.47
CA GLY A 42 -3.71 22.62 7.47
C GLY A 42 -5.06 22.17 6.92
N ASP A 43 -5.14 21.96 5.60
CA ASP A 43 -6.36 21.48 4.93
C ASP A 43 -6.48 19.93 4.89
N LYS A 44 -5.40 19.20 5.25
CA LYS A 44 -5.43 17.74 5.26
C LYS A 44 -6.11 17.22 6.53
N LYS A 45 -7.01 16.25 6.38
CA LYS A 45 -7.71 15.58 7.48
C LYS A 45 -7.65 14.07 7.30
N GLU A 46 -7.34 13.34 8.36
CA GLU A 46 -7.33 11.88 8.38
C GLU A 46 -8.13 11.37 9.59
N GLN A 47 -8.87 10.27 9.41
CA GLN A 47 -9.68 9.68 10.48
C GLN A 47 -9.15 8.29 10.84
N ALA A 48 -8.95 8.05 12.14
CA ALA A 48 -8.72 6.71 12.66
C ALA A 48 -9.96 6.23 13.43
N LEU A 49 -10.52 5.10 13.00
CA LEU A 49 -11.71 4.47 13.58
C LEU A 49 -11.41 3.68 14.86
N THR A 50 -10.15 3.49 15.18
CA THR A 50 -9.62 2.64 16.24
C THR A 50 -8.54 3.38 17.04
N THR A 51 -8.43 3.07 18.33
CA THR A 51 -7.53 3.73 19.27
C THR A 51 -6.20 2.99 19.47
N THR A 52 -5.80 2.12 18.53
CA THR A 52 -4.53 1.38 18.65
C THR A 52 -3.33 2.25 18.23
N GLU A 53 -2.13 1.91 18.70
CA GLU A 53 -0.91 2.68 18.39
C GLU A 53 -0.55 2.63 16.92
N SER A 54 -0.77 1.46 16.32
CA SER A 54 -0.52 1.24 14.91
C SER A 54 -1.37 2.18 14.05
N ASP A 55 -2.63 2.38 14.42
CA ASP A 55 -3.56 3.23 13.66
C ASP A 55 -3.26 4.72 13.85
N LEU A 56 -2.90 5.11 15.08
CA LEU A 56 -2.44 6.46 15.39
C LEU A 56 -1.19 6.83 14.57
N THR A 57 -0.18 5.96 14.59
CA THR A 57 1.09 6.17 13.89
C THR A 57 0.90 6.22 12.38
N SER A 58 0.10 5.29 11.84
CA SER A 58 -0.19 5.23 10.40
C SER A 58 -0.94 6.48 9.92
N SER A 59 -1.92 6.95 10.69
CA SER A 59 -2.70 8.14 10.34
C SER A 59 -1.84 9.42 10.38
N LEU A 60 -0.95 9.53 11.37
CA LEU A 60 0.01 10.63 11.44
C LEU A 60 1.01 10.58 10.27
N LEU A 61 1.49 9.39 9.89
CA LEU A 61 2.36 9.21 8.73
C LEU A 61 1.66 9.64 7.43
N LYS A 62 0.40 9.25 7.25
CA LYS A 62 -0.42 9.66 6.08
C LYS A 62 -0.58 11.18 6.02
N LEU A 63 -0.89 11.79 7.15
CA LEU A 63 -1.12 13.24 7.23
C LEU A 63 0.14 14.06 6.91
N THR A 64 1.29 13.60 7.42
CA THR A 64 2.58 14.30 7.28
C THR A 64 3.27 14.07 5.94
N ARG A 65 2.86 13.05 5.16
CA ARG A 65 3.38 12.83 3.81
C ARG A 65 2.76 13.80 2.81
N ASP A 66 3.61 14.36 1.94
CA ASP A 66 3.17 15.24 0.84
C ASP A 66 2.78 14.48 -0.42
N GLU A 67 3.26 13.24 -0.57
CA GLU A 67 2.98 12.40 -1.74
C GLU A 67 2.66 10.96 -1.33
N ILE A 68 1.59 10.41 -1.93
CA ILE A 68 1.23 8.99 -1.79
C ILE A 68 2.05 8.20 -2.80
N LYS A 69 2.90 7.30 -2.31
CA LYS A 69 3.74 6.45 -3.15
C LYS A 69 2.93 5.26 -3.69
N THR A 70 3.02 5.00 -5.00
CA THR A 70 2.32 3.89 -5.65
C THR A 70 3.22 2.65 -5.79
N ILE A 71 2.71 1.50 -5.35
CA ILE A 71 3.33 0.18 -5.53
C ILE A 71 2.52 -0.60 -6.56
N TYR A 72 3.18 -1.05 -7.63
CA TYR A 72 2.55 -1.79 -8.72
C TYR A 72 2.88 -3.28 -8.66
N PHE A 73 1.87 -4.13 -8.55
CA PHE A 73 2.01 -5.58 -8.66
C PHE A 73 1.79 -6.02 -10.11
N LEU A 74 2.78 -6.71 -10.68
CA LEU A 74 2.68 -7.22 -12.04
C LEU A 74 1.61 -8.30 -12.17
N THR A 75 0.92 -8.28 -13.31
CA THR A 75 -0.09 -9.27 -13.69
C THR A 75 0.10 -9.74 -15.13
N GLY A 76 -0.29 -10.99 -15.38
CA GLY A 76 -0.25 -11.61 -16.72
C GLY A 76 0.52 -12.93 -16.76
N HIS A 77 1.20 -13.28 -15.67
CA HIS A 77 2.07 -14.45 -15.54
C HIS A 77 1.58 -15.46 -14.49
N ASN A 78 0.28 -15.44 -14.19
CA ASN A 78 -0.34 -16.23 -13.10
C ASN A 78 0.30 -15.95 -11.73
N GLU A 79 0.65 -14.68 -11.49
CA GLU A 79 1.10 -14.18 -10.19
C GLU A 79 0.02 -14.28 -9.11
N LYS A 80 0.43 -14.15 -7.86
CA LYS A 80 -0.50 -14.06 -6.73
C LYS A 80 -1.31 -12.77 -6.83
N ASP A 81 -2.64 -12.91 -6.79
CA ASP A 81 -3.55 -11.78 -6.93
C ASP A 81 -3.64 -10.97 -5.63
N ILE A 82 -3.43 -9.65 -5.73
CA ILE A 82 -3.53 -8.70 -4.62
C ILE A 82 -4.97 -8.46 -4.12
N GLU A 83 -5.99 -8.95 -4.82
CA GLU A 83 -7.39 -8.86 -4.40
C GLU A 83 -7.92 -10.19 -3.85
N ALA A 84 -7.17 -11.28 -4.00
CA ALA A 84 -7.61 -12.59 -3.56
C ALA A 84 -7.44 -12.78 -2.04
N MET A 85 -8.56 -12.95 -1.34
CA MET A 85 -8.62 -13.31 0.09
C MET A 85 -8.51 -14.83 0.28
N THR A 86 -7.39 -15.41 -0.17
CA THR A 86 -7.10 -16.84 -0.01
C THR A 86 -5.69 -17.02 0.56
N GLU A 87 -5.36 -18.22 1.03
CA GLU A 87 -4.01 -18.54 1.57
C GLU A 87 -2.88 -18.28 0.55
N LEU A 88 -3.19 -18.35 -0.74
CA LEU A 88 -2.25 -18.10 -1.84
C LEU A 88 -2.36 -16.67 -2.41
N GLY A 89 -3.30 -15.86 -1.92
CA GLY A 89 -3.55 -14.50 -2.39
C GLY A 89 -2.86 -13.43 -1.54
N TYR A 90 -2.76 -12.23 -2.08
CA TYR A 90 -2.02 -11.10 -1.50
C TYR A 90 -2.92 -9.97 -0.99
N ALA A 91 -4.23 -10.21 -0.82
CA ALA A 91 -5.17 -9.23 -0.26
C ALA A 91 -4.69 -8.66 1.09
N THR A 92 -4.25 -9.53 2.00
CA THR A 92 -3.73 -9.07 3.31
C THR A 92 -2.51 -8.17 3.15
N ILE A 93 -1.61 -8.47 2.21
CA ILE A 93 -0.42 -7.64 1.94
C ILE A 93 -0.84 -6.28 1.38
N SER A 94 -1.78 -6.26 0.43
CA SER A 94 -2.32 -5.02 -0.14
C SER A 94 -2.93 -4.14 0.95
N SER A 95 -3.79 -4.70 1.81
CA SER A 95 -4.43 -3.94 2.89
C SER A 95 -3.43 -3.43 3.93
N LEU A 96 -2.37 -4.19 4.22
CA LEU A 96 -1.30 -3.73 5.12
C LEU A 96 -0.55 -2.53 4.50
N LEU A 97 -0.18 -2.60 3.22
CA LEU A 97 0.48 -1.50 2.53
C LEU A 97 -0.40 -0.24 2.46
N GLU A 98 -1.69 -0.40 2.18
CA GLU A 98 -2.66 0.70 2.17
C GLU A 98 -2.85 1.32 3.57
N ARG A 99 -2.82 0.50 4.61
CA ARG A 99 -2.83 0.98 5.99
C ARG A 99 -1.60 1.83 6.30
N GLU A 100 -0.43 1.45 5.81
CA GLU A 100 0.82 2.24 5.94
C GLU A 100 0.89 3.46 5.00
N GLY A 101 -0.17 3.74 4.22
CA GLY A 101 -0.26 4.95 3.38
C GLY A 101 0.40 4.83 2.01
N TYR A 102 0.51 3.62 1.47
CA TYR A 102 0.83 3.39 0.07
C TYR A 102 -0.44 3.20 -0.77
N GLN A 103 -0.36 3.53 -2.05
CA GLN A 103 -1.37 3.11 -3.02
C GLN A 103 -0.92 1.82 -3.69
N VAL A 104 -1.75 0.78 -3.68
CA VAL A 104 -1.42 -0.50 -4.33
C VAL A 104 -2.25 -0.64 -5.62
N LYS A 105 -1.59 -0.98 -6.73
CA LYS A 105 -2.24 -1.14 -8.04
C LYS A 105 -1.74 -2.39 -8.76
N LYS A 106 -2.56 -2.95 -9.65
CA LYS A 106 -2.14 -3.96 -10.63
C LYS A 106 -1.48 -3.28 -11.83
N LEU A 107 -0.48 -3.93 -12.43
CA LEU A 107 0.18 -3.50 -13.66
C LEU A 107 0.30 -4.66 -14.64
N SER A 108 -0.37 -4.55 -15.78
CA SER A 108 -0.12 -5.44 -16.92
C SER A 108 0.72 -4.71 -17.97
N LEU A 109 1.97 -5.15 -18.16
CA LEU A 109 2.86 -4.57 -19.17
C LEU A 109 2.44 -4.92 -20.60
N VAL A 110 1.59 -5.93 -20.78
CA VAL A 110 0.95 -6.22 -22.07
C VAL A 110 0.00 -5.09 -22.48
N THR A 111 -0.79 -4.57 -21.52
CA THR A 111 -1.77 -3.51 -21.77
C THR A 111 -1.14 -2.13 -21.70
N GLU A 112 -0.41 -1.83 -20.63
CA GLU A 112 0.16 -0.50 -20.35
C GLU A 112 1.43 -0.19 -21.15
N LYS A 113 2.09 -1.23 -21.68
CA LYS A 113 3.31 -1.17 -22.52
C LYS A 113 4.55 -0.53 -21.87
N LYS A 114 4.43 0.03 -20.67
CA LYS A 114 5.53 0.61 -19.89
C LYS A 114 5.15 0.65 -18.41
N VAL A 115 6.16 0.79 -17.54
CA VAL A 115 5.93 1.07 -16.13
C VAL A 115 5.48 2.55 -15.98
N PRO A 116 4.40 2.83 -15.23
CA PRO A 116 3.96 4.20 -14.93
C PRO A 116 5.04 5.03 -14.23
N ALA A 117 5.03 6.35 -14.45
CA ALA A 117 6.06 7.25 -13.90
C ALA A 117 5.91 7.48 -12.38
N ASP A 118 4.70 7.29 -11.84
CA ASP A 118 4.38 7.35 -10.41
C ASP A 118 4.71 6.04 -9.66
N ALA A 119 5.29 5.05 -10.34
CA ALA A 119 5.66 3.78 -9.73
C ALA A 119 6.90 3.91 -8.83
N GLU A 120 6.69 3.94 -7.51
CA GLU A 120 7.78 3.91 -6.53
C GLU A 120 8.47 2.54 -6.49
N VAL A 121 7.68 1.45 -6.56
CA VAL A 121 8.16 0.07 -6.61
C VAL A 121 7.28 -0.77 -7.54
N VAL A 122 7.91 -1.65 -8.32
CA VAL A 122 7.24 -2.73 -9.05
C VAL A 122 7.48 -4.07 -8.35
N VAL A 123 6.42 -4.85 -8.12
CA VAL A 123 6.48 -6.15 -7.46
C VAL A 123 6.14 -7.25 -8.46
N LEU A 124 7.04 -8.22 -8.57
CA LEU A 124 6.84 -9.46 -9.32
C LEU A 124 6.54 -10.58 -8.33
N ALA A 125 5.26 -10.95 -8.20
CA ALA A 125 4.76 -11.81 -7.14
C ALA A 125 4.58 -13.28 -7.57
N GLY A 126 5.68 -14.03 -7.62
CA GLY A 126 5.66 -15.47 -7.92
C GLY A 126 5.15 -15.80 -9.32
N PRO A 127 5.83 -15.34 -10.40
CA PRO A 127 5.40 -15.61 -11.76
C PRO A 127 5.48 -17.11 -12.05
N LYS A 128 4.37 -17.69 -12.52
CA LYS A 128 4.30 -19.09 -12.96
C LYS A 128 4.47 -19.26 -14.47
N LYS A 129 4.41 -18.17 -15.22
CA LYS A 129 4.69 -18.13 -16.66
C LYS A 129 5.92 -17.29 -16.94
N LYS A 130 6.56 -17.59 -18.07
CA LYS A 130 7.71 -16.84 -18.56
C LYS A 130 7.31 -15.39 -18.87
N ILE A 131 8.09 -14.44 -18.36
CA ILE A 131 8.00 -13.02 -18.71
C ILE A 131 8.46 -12.83 -20.17
N LEU A 132 7.69 -12.08 -20.97
CA LEU A 132 8.03 -11.84 -22.37
C LEU A 132 9.23 -10.89 -22.50
N ASP A 133 9.98 -11.02 -23.59
CA ASP A 133 11.18 -10.20 -23.79
C ASP A 133 10.88 -8.69 -23.90
N LYS A 134 9.71 -8.34 -24.44
CA LYS A 134 9.23 -6.94 -24.46
C LYS A 134 9.02 -6.38 -23.04
N GLU A 135 8.46 -7.18 -22.14
CA GLU A 135 8.23 -6.78 -20.75
C GLU A 135 9.54 -6.64 -19.99
N LYS A 136 10.50 -7.55 -20.23
CA LYS A 136 11.86 -7.44 -19.68
C LYS A 136 12.56 -6.15 -20.13
N ILE A 137 12.40 -5.75 -21.39
CA ILE A 137 12.97 -4.50 -21.91
C ILE A 137 12.43 -3.30 -21.12
N GLU A 138 11.12 -3.24 -20.91
CA GLU A 138 10.49 -2.13 -20.16
C GLU A 138 10.85 -2.15 -18.67
N LEU A 139 10.88 -3.31 -18.04
CA LEU A 139 11.34 -3.44 -16.65
C LEU A 139 12.82 -3.05 -16.50
N ASN A 140 13.67 -3.46 -17.42
CA ASN A 140 15.09 -3.08 -17.41
C ASN A 140 15.26 -1.57 -17.62
N LYS A 141 14.45 -0.95 -18.48
CA LYS A 141 14.44 0.51 -18.66
C LYS A 141 14.02 1.22 -17.37
N TYR A 142 12.98 0.75 -16.70
CA TYR A 142 12.54 1.27 -15.40
C TYR A 142 13.65 1.18 -14.35
N LEU A 143 14.30 0.02 -14.21
CA LEU A 143 15.40 -0.19 -13.27
C LEU A 143 16.63 0.69 -13.58
N LYS A 144 17.01 0.82 -14.86
CA LYS A 144 18.11 1.70 -15.29
C LYS A 144 17.86 3.17 -14.99
N ASN A 145 16.60 3.58 -14.92
CA ASN A 145 16.21 4.94 -14.56
C ASN A 145 16.10 5.15 -13.04
N GLY A 146 16.59 4.22 -12.22
CA GLY A 146 16.55 4.32 -10.75
C GLY A 146 15.27 3.75 -10.11
N GLY A 147 14.40 3.12 -10.91
CA GLY A 147 13.23 2.40 -10.41
C GLY A 147 13.61 1.24 -9.48
N LYS A 148 12.68 0.87 -8.59
CA LYS A 148 12.89 -0.18 -7.59
C LYS A 148 11.97 -1.36 -7.87
N MET A 149 12.52 -2.57 -7.77
CA MET A 149 11.74 -3.78 -8.01
C MET A 149 11.95 -4.80 -6.88
N LEU A 150 10.85 -5.43 -6.46
CA LEU A 150 10.86 -6.59 -5.58
C LEU A 150 10.43 -7.81 -6.38
N ALA A 151 11.28 -8.83 -6.47
CA ALA A 151 10.97 -10.09 -7.10
C ALA A 151 10.81 -11.19 -6.04
N LEU A 152 9.62 -11.76 -5.96
CA LEU A 152 9.30 -12.89 -5.11
C LEU A 152 9.31 -14.12 -6.02
N LEU A 153 10.41 -14.85 -6.02
CA LEU A 153 10.60 -16.01 -6.89
C LEU A 153 10.42 -17.28 -6.06
N ASP A 154 9.51 -18.14 -6.50
CA ASP A 154 9.40 -19.49 -5.95
C ASP A 154 10.61 -20.31 -6.42
N PRO A 155 11.10 -21.26 -5.60
CA PRO A 155 12.18 -22.16 -6.01
C PRO A 155 11.75 -22.89 -7.29
N SER A 156 12.61 -22.86 -8.30
CA SER A 156 12.38 -23.57 -9.55
C SER A 156 12.34 -25.06 -9.30
N ASN A 157 11.19 -25.69 -9.51
CA ASN A 157 11.11 -27.14 -9.69
C ASN A 157 11.76 -27.47 -11.04
N GLU A 158 13.08 -27.65 -11.07
CA GLU A 158 13.81 -28.18 -12.24
C GLU A 158 13.52 -29.68 -12.49
N SER A 159 12.28 -30.12 -12.28
CA SER A 159 11.82 -31.49 -12.56
C SER A 159 10.89 -31.59 -13.78
N ASP A 160 10.69 -30.50 -14.53
CA ASP A 160 9.91 -30.50 -15.78
C ASP A 160 10.76 -30.30 -17.06
N THR A 161 12.09 -30.51 -17.00
CA THR A 161 12.97 -30.29 -18.18
C THR A 161 13.96 -31.43 -18.50
N LYS A 162 13.69 -32.67 -18.07
CA LYS A 162 14.35 -33.88 -18.60
C LYS A 162 13.30 -35.02 -18.52
N VAL A 163 12.91 -35.78 -19.53
CA VAL A 163 13.48 -36.19 -20.83
C VAL A 163 12.30 -36.54 -21.74
N ASN A 164 12.23 -35.96 -22.94
CA ASN A 164 11.60 -36.64 -24.07
C ASN A 164 12.46 -36.37 -25.30
N VAL A 165 13.49 -37.21 -25.42
CA VAL A 165 14.17 -37.48 -26.69
C VAL A 165 13.98 -38.97 -26.94
N ASN A 166 13.33 -39.23 -28.09
CA ASN A 166 13.06 -40.49 -28.78
C ASN A 166 13.71 -41.77 -28.26
#